data_AF-A0A7W8FCR5-F1
#
_entry.id   AF-A0A7W8FCR5-F1
#
_cell.length_a   1.000
_cell.length_b   1.000
_cell.length_c   1.000
_cell.angle_alpha   90.00
_cell.angle_beta   90.00
_cell.angle_gamma   90.00
#
_symmetry.space_group_name_H-M   'P 1'
#
loop_
_entity.id
_entity.type
_entity.pdbx_description
1 polymer ?
#
loop_
_entity_poly.entity_id
_entity_poly.type
_entity_poly.pdbx_seq_one_letter_code
_entity_poly.pdbx_strand_id
1 'polypeptide(L)'
;MTHYDDVIEGINWTGIPVDGSAHGRPTLEPVRHLSHTLVDSGKLVYSAHFYGYTGPNHSGATGIGETTDPRYQDLPRAELTDVLNRQAFFVTDEPDRHFTAPVWISEFGVGGRAETGVAERAWFENFVDHLIRTDADFAYWPLVGWHENRRGNGWALLHWDAAGHRMGLYDGDDLRAGAWTRLVEATGRSGHVPPGANWSMLSPDHTDFVASRRMRALPDWDSGARKAACPDGQRLLGLSHTGNRGLCSDVIAGPLGDPSGGHEVVRGERHVTPGADWASGYTELQCPDGHFLSGYSVRGGAVSAALCVRASHGGTTATSGRTVWFDRSDNRGALPKGGDFAHGHHKGQCADDEYAAGIAYTGRIGSSRTPDALYCRPLD
;
A
#
# COMPACT_ATOMS: atom_id res chain seq x y z
N MET A 1 -20.31 16.13 -0.19
CA MET A 1 -19.16 15.56 -0.93
C MET A 1 -19.39 14.06 -0.93
N THR A 2 -19.58 13.44 -2.09
CA THR A 2 -19.86 12.01 -2.16
C THR A 2 -18.57 11.26 -1.85
N HIS A 3 -18.59 10.41 -0.81
CA HIS A 3 -17.45 9.59 -0.43
C HIS A 3 -17.46 8.35 -1.33
N TYR A 4 -16.57 8.33 -2.32
CA TYR A 4 -16.29 7.15 -3.11
C TYR A 4 -14.94 6.60 -2.66
N ASP A 5 -14.85 5.28 -2.54
CA ASP A 5 -13.60 4.55 -2.36
C ASP A 5 -12.97 4.26 -3.73
N ASP A 6 -11.64 4.23 -3.78
CA ASP A 6 -10.85 3.88 -4.95
C ASP A 6 -10.37 2.43 -4.77
N VAL A 7 -10.95 1.51 -5.57
CA VAL A 7 -10.60 0.09 -5.57
C VAL A 7 -9.48 -0.17 -6.57
N ILE A 8 -8.36 -0.72 -6.09
CA ILE A 8 -7.20 -1.05 -6.92
C ILE A 8 -6.98 -2.57 -6.93
N GLU A 9 -7.23 -3.18 -8.10
CA GLU A 9 -7.00 -4.60 -8.31
C GLU A 9 -5.51 -4.95 -8.41
N GLY A 10 -5.17 -6.15 -7.93
CA GLY A 10 -3.86 -6.75 -8.11
C GLY A 10 -3.55 -7.13 -9.56
N ILE A 11 -2.28 -7.38 -9.84
CA ILE A 11 -1.83 -7.76 -11.17
C ILE A 11 -2.22 -9.21 -11.46
N ASN A 12 -3.05 -9.40 -12.48
CA ASN A 12 -3.54 -10.71 -12.91
C ASN A 12 -2.42 -11.61 -13.48
N TRP A 13 -1.51 -11.08 -14.29
CA TRP A 13 -0.44 -11.87 -14.91
C TRP A 13 0.74 -11.00 -15.36
N THR A 14 1.96 -11.55 -15.27
CA THR A 14 3.18 -10.99 -15.86
C THR A 14 3.98 -12.10 -16.54
N GLY A 15 4.78 -11.72 -17.54
CA GLY A 15 5.69 -12.65 -18.23
C GLY A 15 5.03 -13.57 -19.26
N ILE A 16 5.76 -14.60 -19.69
CA ILE A 16 5.38 -15.52 -20.76
C ILE A 16 4.98 -16.88 -20.14
N PRO A 17 3.73 -17.36 -20.30
CA PRO A 17 3.25 -18.60 -19.69
C PRO A 17 3.82 -19.85 -20.38
N VAL A 18 5.12 -20.07 -20.23
CA VAL A 18 5.88 -21.19 -20.80
C VAL A 18 6.90 -21.66 -19.78
N ASP A 19 6.97 -22.96 -19.53
CA ASP A 19 7.94 -23.55 -18.59
C ASP A 19 9.37 -23.07 -18.87
N GLY A 20 10.09 -22.71 -17.80
CA GLY A 20 11.46 -22.20 -17.88
C GLY A 20 11.59 -20.72 -18.26
N SER A 21 10.49 -20.03 -18.59
CA SER A 21 10.45 -18.56 -18.71
C SER A 21 10.07 -17.90 -17.39
N ALA A 22 10.33 -16.60 -17.25
CA ALA A 22 9.83 -15.84 -16.11
C ALA A 22 8.36 -15.50 -16.34
N HIS A 23 7.49 -15.94 -15.42
CA HIS A 23 6.07 -15.67 -15.42
C HIS A 23 5.47 -15.76 -14.02
N GLY A 24 4.29 -15.20 -13.85
CA GLY A 24 3.54 -15.35 -12.62
C GLY A 24 2.32 -14.46 -12.53
N ARG A 25 1.57 -14.65 -11.45
CA ARG A 25 0.43 -13.89 -10.99
C ARG A 25 0.82 -13.20 -9.69
N PRO A 26 1.31 -11.95 -9.73
CA PRO A 26 1.78 -11.28 -8.53
C PRO A 26 0.64 -10.87 -7.60
N THR A 27 -0.59 -10.68 -8.11
CA THR A 27 -1.72 -10.16 -7.33
C THR A 27 -1.31 -8.84 -6.64
N LEU A 28 -1.30 -8.77 -5.30
CA LEU A 28 -0.89 -7.59 -4.54
C LEU A 28 0.57 -7.65 -4.06
N GLU A 29 1.35 -8.68 -4.39
CA GLU A 29 2.77 -8.79 -3.96
C GLU A 29 3.59 -7.51 -4.21
N PRO A 30 3.49 -6.83 -5.39
CA PRO A 30 4.27 -5.63 -5.66
C PRO A 30 3.99 -4.46 -4.71
N VAL A 31 2.78 -4.40 -4.14
CA VAL A 31 2.34 -3.33 -3.25
C VAL A 31 3.22 -3.25 -1.99
N ARG A 32 3.83 -4.36 -1.58
CA ARG A 32 4.79 -4.41 -0.45
C ARG A 32 5.96 -3.44 -0.61
N HIS A 33 6.33 -3.12 -1.86
CA HIS A 33 7.47 -2.24 -2.18
C HIS A 33 7.08 -1.06 -3.07
N LEU A 34 5.87 -1.06 -3.63
CA LEU A 34 5.35 0.00 -4.49
C LEU A 34 3.85 0.18 -4.22
N SER A 35 3.50 0.80 -3.09
CA SER A 35 2.11 1.08 -2.75
C SER A 35 1.58 2.37 -3.36
N HIS A 36 0.25 2.46 -3.46
CA HIS A 36 -0.44 3.65 -3.90
C HIS A 36 -0.58 4.64 -2.76
N THR A 37 -0.18 5.88 -2.99
CA THR A 37 -0.51 7.01 -2.13
C THR A 37 -1.46 7.91 -2.90
N LEU A 38 -2.73 7.86 -2.51
CA LEU A 38 -3.77 8.70 -3.09
C LEU A 38 -3.71 10.12 -2.50
N VAL A 39 -4.28 11.06 -3.24
CA VAL A 39 -4.40 12.45 -2.81
C VAL A 39 -5.32 12.57 -1.58
N ASP A 40 -6.34 11.73 -1.53
CA ASP A 40 -7.17 11.48 -0.35
C ASP A 40 -6.84 10.07 0.16
N SER A 41 -5.84 9.91 1.04
CA SER A 41 -5.28 8.60 1.38
C SER A 41 -6.28 7.62 2.02
N GLY A 42 -7.31 8.12 2.70
CA GLY A 42 -8.31 7.31 3.41
C GLY A 42 -9.39 6.65 2.54
N LYS A 43 -9.17 6.54 1.21
CA LYS A 43 -10.13 5.97 0.25
C LYS A 43 -9.65 4.71 -0.45
N LEU A 44 -8.42 4.25 -0.15
CA LEU A 44 -7.82 3.13 -0.85
C LEU A 44 -8.38 1.81 -0.33
N VAL A 45 -8.85 0.96 -1.25
CA VAL A 45 -9.13 -0.46 -1.00
C VAL A 45 -8.36 -1.28 -2.04
N TYR A 46 -7.58 -2.25 -1.58
CA TYR A 46 -6.95 -3.20 -2.50
C TYR A 46 -7.88 -4.36 -2.80
N SER A 47 -7.72 -4.96 -3.97
CA SER A 47 -8.57 -6.07 -4.38
C SER A 47 -7.81 -7.20 -5.06
N ALA A 48 -8.26 -8.43 -4.83
CA ALA A 48 -7.58 -9.65 -5.29
C ALA A 48 -8.58 -10.73 -5.72
N HIS A 49 -8.22 -11.47 -6.78
CA HIS A 49 -9.05 -12.53 -7.36
C HIS A 49 -8.36 -13.89 -7.17
N PHE A 50 -9.11 -14.91 -6.77
CA PHE A 50 -8.58 -16.26 -6.61
C PHE A 50 -9.52 -17.32 -7.18
N TYR A 51 -8.99 -18.17 -8.05
CA TYR A 51 -9.72 -19.26 -8.68
C TYR A 51 -8.90 -20.54 -8.67
N GLY A 52 -9.48 -21.66 -8.21
CA GLY A 52 -8.77 -22.93 -8.02
C GLY A 52 -7.95 -23.40 -9.22
N TYR A 53 -8.42 -23.17 -10.44
CA TYR A 53 -7.77 -23.58 -11.69
C TYR A 53 -6.57 -22.70 -12.09
N THR A 54 -6.43 -21.51 -11.52
CA THR A 54 -5.25 -20.64 -11.67
C THR A 54 -4.23 -20.96 -10.58
N GLY A 55 -3.03 -20.38 -10.62
CA GLY A 55 -2.05 -20.49 -9.53
C GLY A 55 -1.06 -19.33 -9.55
N PRO A 56 -0.10 -19.29 -8.61
CA PRO A 56 0.93 -18.25 -8.55
C PRO A 56 1.74 -18.16 -9.84
N ASN A 57 2.00 -19.30 -10.48
CA ASN A 57 2.71 -19.38 -11.76
C ASN A 57 1.90 -20.14 -12.82
N HIS A 58 0.63 -20.45 -12.55
CA HIS A 58 -0.25 -21.16 -13.49
C HIS A 58 -1.35 -20.23 -14.00
N SER A 59 -1.43 -20.03 -15.31
CA SER A 59 -2.37 -19.09 -15.96
C SER A 59 -3.83 -19.53 -15.82
N GLY A 60 -4.06 -20.83 -15.65
CA GLY A 60 -5.37 -21.48 -15.74
C GLY A 60 -5.69 -22.04 -17.10
N ALA A 61 -4.77 -21.93 -18.06
CA ALA A 61 -4.90 -22.55 -19.37
C ALA A 61 -4.83 -24.08 -19.29
N THR A 62 -5.41 -24.73 -20.28
CA THR A 62 -5.20 -26.15 -20.58
C THR A 62 -4.74 -26.26 -22.03
N GLY A 63 -3.67 -27.02 -22.28
CA GLY A 63 -3.04 -27.12 -23.61
C GLY A 63 -2.05 -26.00 -23.89
N ILE A 64 -2.23 -25.25 -24.99
CA ILE A 64 -1.28 -24.20 -25.37
C ILE A 64 -1.29 -23.08 -24.33
N GLY A 65 -0.14 -22.81 -23.71
CA GLY A 65 0.02 -21.83 -22.63
C GLY A 65 -0.26 -22.39 -21.22
N GLU A 66 -0.46 -23.70 -21.10
CA GLU A 66 -0.39 -24.42 -19.83
C GLU A 66 1.07 -24.59 -19.40
N THR A 67 1.34 -24.35 -18.12
CA THR A 67 2.64 -24.60 -17.49
C THR A 67 2.51 -25.79 -16.55
N THR A 68 3.63 -26.39 -16.16
CA THR A 68 3.69 -27.47 -15.17
C THR A 68 3.59 -26.99 -13.72
N ASP A 69 3.45 -25.68 -13.51
CA ASP A 69 3.29 -25.08 -12.19
C ASP A 69 1.98 -25.52 -11.51
N PRO A 70 1.96 -25.66 -10.18
CA PRO A 70 0.74 -26.01 -9.48
C PRO A 70 -0.31 -24.91 -9.57
N ARG A 71 -1.57 -25.32 -9.75
CA ARG A 71 -2.74 -24.47 -9.56
C ARG A 71 -3.01 -24.32 -8.06
N TYR A 72 -3.78 -23.32 -7.64
CA TYR A 72 -4.18 -23.13 -6.24
C TYR A 72 -4.91 -24.36 -5.70
N GLN A 73 -5.67 -25.06 -6.54
CA GLN A 73 -6.36 -26.29 -6.14
C GLN A 73 -5.44 -27.49 -5.93
N ASP A 74 -4.22 -27.44 -6.48
CA ASP A 74 -3.23 -28.50 -6.34
C ASP A 74 -2.37 -28.31 -5.08
N LEU A 75 -2.41 -27.12 -4.46
CA LEU A 75 -1.63 -26.79 -3.28
C LEU A 75 -2.20 -27.47 -2.02
N PRO A 76 -1.34 -28.07 -1.17
CA PRO A 76 -1.72 -28.44 0.18
C PRO A 76 -2.26 -27.23 0.96
N ARG A 77 -3.17 -27.46 1.93
CA ARG A 77 -3.84 -26.38 2.69
C ARG A 77 -2.88 -25.35 3.30
N ALA A 78 -1.75 -25.80 3.84
CA ALA A 78 -0.75 -24.92 4.44
C ALA A 78 -0.09 -24.03 3.37
N GLU A 79 0.34 -24.61 2.26
CA GLU A 79 0.95 -23.88 1.15
C GLU A 79 -0.05 -22.92 0.48
N LEU A 80 -1.30 -23.34 0.32
CA LEU A 80 -2.37 -22.44 -0.14
C LEU A 80 -2.50 -21.24 0.79
N THR A 81 -2.50 -21.44 2.12
CA THR A 81 -2.58 -20.34 3.09
C THR A 81 -1.38 -19.39 2.98
N ASP A 82 -0.17 -19.92 2.88
CA ASP A 82 1.05 -19.11 2.74
C ASP A 82 1.02 -18.27 1.46
N VAL A 83 0.58 -18.87 0.36
CA VAL A 83 0.45 -18.19 -0.93
C VAL A 83 -0.62 -17.09 -0.87
N LEU A 84 -1.79 -17.34 -0.29
CA LEU A 84 -2.85 -16.34 -0.13
C LEU A 84 -2.37 -15.16 0.72
N ASN A 85 -1.67 -15.45 1.82
CA ASN A 85 -1.07 -14.42 2.69
C ASN A 85 -0.04 -13.60 1.93
N ARG A 86 0.86 -14.25 1.19
CA ARG A 86 1.88 -13.57 0.37
C ARG A 86 1.25 -12.70 -0.71
N GLN A 87 0.22 -13.19 -1.38
CA GLN A 87 -0.37 -12.56 -2.57
C GLN A 87 -1.40 -11.48 -2.27
N ALA A 88 -2.05 -11.50 -1.10
CA ALA A 88 -3.08 -10.53 -0.76
C ALA A 88 -3.18 -10.19 0.74
N PHE A 89 -3.32 -11.18 1.62
CA PHE A 89 -3.73 -10.92 3.01
C PHE A 89 -2.66 -10.26 3.88
N PHE A 90 -1.38 -10.28 3.48
CA PHE A 90 -0.34 -9.51 4.17
C PHE A 90 -0.66 -8.01 4.27
N VAL A 91 -1.46 -7.48 3.32
CA VAL A 91 -1.83 -6.07 3.27
C VAL A 91 -2.65 -5.67 4.50
N THR A 92 -3.51 -6.54 5.00
CA THR A 92 -4.29 -6.32 6.23
C THR A 92 -3.59 -6.86 7.48
N ASP A 93 -2.83 -7.95 7.34
CA ASP A 93 -2.21 -8.65 8.46
C ASP A 93 -0.94 -7.97 9.01
N GLU A 94 -0.28 -7.15 8.19
CA GLU A 94 0.87 -6.35 8.61
C GLU A 94 0.43 -4.90 8.88
N PRO A 95 0.13 -4.54 10.14
CA PRO A 95 -0.29 -3.19 10.47
C PRO A 95 0.87 -2.19 10.33
N ASP A 96 0.51 -0.91 10.28
CA ASP A 96 1.46 0.20 10.27
C ASP A 96 2.50 0.12 9.13
N ARG A 97 2.07 -0.26 7.92
CA ARG A 97 2.89 -0.27 6.71
C ARG A 97 2.34 0.74 5.70
N HIS A 98 3.21 1.27 4.83
CA HIS A 98 2.80 2.18 3.75
C HIS A 98 1.79 1.57 2.75
N PHE A 99 1.55 0.28 2.84
CA PHE A 99 0.57 -0.46 2.05
C PHE A 99 -0.65 -0.92 2.83
N THR A 100 -0.68 -0.78 4.16
CA THR A 100 -1.78 -1.30 4.97
C THR A 100 -3.07 -0.57 4.59
N ALA A 101 -4.03 -1.33 4.09
CA ALA A 101 -5.35 -0.85 3.67
C ALA A 101 -6.35 -2.02 3.70
N PRO A 102 -7.67 -1.75 3.66
CA PRO A 102 -8.66 -2.81 3.47
C PRO A 102 -8.37 -3.63 2.20
N VAL A 103 -8.62 -4.93 2.28
CA VAL A 103 -8.54 -5.86 1.14
C VAL A 103 -9.92 -6.46 0.90
N TRP A 104 -10.40 -6.35 -0.33
CA TRP A 104 -11.62 -6.97 -0.79
C TRP A 104 -11.30 -8.09 -1.77
N ILE A 105 -11.70 -9.32 -1.46
CA ILE A 105 -11.66 -10.44 -2.40
C ILE A 105 -12.83 -10.30 -3.37
N SER A 106 -12.69 -9.47 -4.39
CA SER A 106 -13.77 -9.08 -5.31
C SER A 106 -14.24 -10.23 -6.20
N GLU A 107 -13.39 -11.25 -6.42
CA GLU A 107 -13.77 -12.41 -7.19
C GLU A 107 -13.14 -13.71 -6.67
N PHE A 108 -14.01 -14.69 -6.43
CA PHE A 108 -13.65 -16.08 -6.30
C PHE A 108 -14.86 -16.94 -6.67
N GLY A 109 -14.62 -18.19 -7.04
CA GLY A 109 -15.70 -19.10 -7.38
C GLY A 109 -15.21 -20.51 -7.67
N VAL A 110 -16.15 -21.44 -7.74
CA VAL A 110 -15.93 -22.82 -8.17
C VAL A 110 -17.21 -23.31 -8.86
N GLY A 111 -17.08 -24.33 -9.73
CA GLY A 111 -18.24 -25.02 -10.27
C GLY A 111 -19.16 -25.56 -9.16
N GLY A 112 -20.48 -25.50 -9.40
CA GLY A 112 -21.51 -25.99 -8.49
C GLY A 112 -21.93 -27.42 -8.78
N ARG A 113 -23.21 -27.60 -9.10
CA ARG A 113 -23.87 -28.92 -9.28
C ARG A 113 -23.14 -29.92 -10.18
N ALA A 114 -22.48 -29.44 -11.23
CA ALA A 114 -21.77 -30.30 -12.18
C ALA A 114 -20.31 -30.56 -11.80
N GLU A 115 -19.80 -29.89 -10.75
CA GLU A 115 -18.41 -30.03 -10.31
C GLU A 115 -18.23 -31.36 -9.58
N THR A 116 -17.29 -32.18 -10.04
CA THR A 116 -16.97 -33.50 -9.46
C THR A 116 -15.50 -33.62 -9.02
N GLY A 117 -14.68 -32.62 -9.33
CA GLY A 117 -13.26 -32.59 -9.04
C GLY A 117 -12.98 -32.50 -7.54
N VAL A 118 -12.16 -33.43 -7.04
CA VAL A 118 -11.81 -33.51 -5.61
C VAL A 118 -10.96 -32.31 -5.20
N ALA A 119 -10.01 -31.90 -6.05
CA ALA A 119 -9.11 -30.78 -5.80
C ALA A 119 -9.86 -29.45 -5.77
N GLU A 120 -10.75 -29.22 -6.72
CA GLU A 120 -11.62 -28.04 -6.86
C GLU A 120 -12.49 -27.85 -5.62
N ARG A 121 -13.15 -28.93 -5.19
CA ARG A 121 -14.00 -28.94 -3.99
C ARG A 121 -13.18 -28.69 -2.72
N ALA A 122 -12.02 -29.33 -2.58
CA ALA A 122 -11.13 -29.13 -1.43
C ALA A 122 -10.57 -27.70 -1.39
N TRP A 123 -10.21 -27.13 -2.54
CA TRP A 123 -9.78 -25.76 -2.67
C TRP A 123 -10.84 -24.79 -2.18
N PHE A 124 -12.09 -24.97 -2.61
CA PHE A 124 -13.18 -24.08 -2.22
C PHE A 124 -13.41 -24.09 -0.71
N GLU A 125 -13.44 -25.27 -0.09
CA GLU A 125 -13.56 -25.40 1.38
C GLU A 125 -12.38 -24.74 2.11
N ASN A 126 -11.14 -24.99 1.66
CA ASN A 126 -9.94 -24.40 2.26
C ASN A 126 -9.87 -22.88 2.09
N PHE A 127 -10.30 -22.37 0.94
CA PHE A 127 -10.34 -20.94 0.65
C PHE A 127 -11.41 -20.24 1.49
N VAL A 128 -12.62 -20.80 1.59
CA VAL A 128 -13.67 -20.30 2.48
C VAL A 128 -13.22 -20.30 3.94
N ASP A 129 -12.60 -21.38 4.41
CA ASP A 129 -12.02 -21.43 5.77
C ASP A 129 -10.94 -20.35 5.97
N HIS A 130 -10.23 -19.95 4.91
CA HIS A 130 -9.28 -18.84 4.96
C HIS A 130 -10.01 -17.51 5.10
N LEU A 131 -11.00 -17.21 4.25
CA LEU A 131 -11.78 -15.98 4.30
C LEU A 131 -12.43 -15.75 5.67
N ILE A 132 -13.02 -16.81 6.24
CA ILE A 132 -13.63 -16.75 7.59
C ILE A 132 -12.57 -16.44 8.65
N ARG A 133 -11.40 -17.09 8.57
CA ARG A 133 -10.34 -16.91 9.56
C ARG A 133 -9.74 -15.50 9.52
N THR A 134 -9.62 -14.91 8.33
CA THR A 134 -9.05 -13.58 8.14
C THR A 134 -10.07 -12.46 8.23
N ASP A 135 -11.35 -12.77 8.47
CA ASP A 135 -12.45 -11.79 8.49
C ASP A 135 -12.47 -10.95 7.20
N ALA A 136 -12.33 -11.63 6.06
CA ALA A 136 -12.15 -11.00 4.77
C ALA A 136 -13.47 -10.51 4.18
N ASP A 137 -13.47 -9.28 3.63
CA ASP A 137 -14.54 -8.82 2.75
C ASP A 137 -14.44 -9.55 1.40
N PHE A 138 -15.58 -9.93 0.81
CA PHE A 138 -15.58 -10.72 -0.42
C PHE A 138 -16.77 -10.44 -1.36
N ALA A 139 -16.64 -10.87 -2.62
CA ALA A 139 -17.73 -11.04 -3.56
C ALA A 139 -17.53 -12.33 -4.37
N TYR A 140 -18.61 -13.09 -4.54
CA TYR A 140 -18.61 -14.35 -5.25
C TYR A 140 -18.87 -14.15 -6.75
N TRP A 141 -18.08 -14.81 -7.60
CA TRP A 141 -18.22 -14.72 -9.04
C TRP A 141 -18.69 -16.02 -9.72
N PRO A 142 -19.79 -15.98 -10.51
CA PRO A 142 -20.83 -14.96 -10.51
C PRO A 142 -21.90 -15.27 -9.45
N LEU A 143 -22.56 -14.25 -8.89
CA LEU A 143 -23.74 -14.48 -8.06
C LEU A 143 -24.91 -14.99 -8.89
N VAL A 144 -25.13 -14.41 -10.08
CA VAL A 144 -26.28 -14.66 -10.94
C VAL A 144 -25.83 -15.21 -12.30
N GLY A 145 -26.54 -16.23 -12.79
CA GLY A 145 -26.32 -16.86 -14.08
C GLY A 145 -27.60 -17.26 -14.79
N TRP A 146 -27.42 -17.86 -15.97
CA TRP A 146 -28.49 -18.36 -16.82
C TRP A 146 -28.48 -19.88 -16.84
N HIS A 147 -29.66 -20.50 -16.95
CA HIS A 147 -29.77 -21.92 -17.25
C HIS A 147 -30.79 -22.24 -18.34
N GLU A 148 -30.53 -23.31 -19.07
CA GLU A 148 -31.48 -24.00 -19.95
C GLU A 148 -31.53 -25.47 -19.53
N ASN A 149 -32.71 -25.97 -19.15
CA ASN A 149 -32.89 -27.35 -18.68
C ASN A 149 -31.88 -27.74 -17.59
N ARG A 150 -31.68 -26.85 -16.60
CA ARG A 150 -30.71 -27.00 -15.49
C ARG A 150 -29.24 -27.10 -15.91
N ARG A 151 -28.89 -26.64 -17.11
CA ARG A 151 -27.51 -26.58 -17.64
C ARG A 151 -27.14 -25.15 -18.02
N GLY A 152 -25.85 -24.85 -18.04
CA GLY A 152 -25.33 -23.51 -18.36
C GLY A 152 -24.88 -22.74 -17.11
N ASN A 153 -23.85 -21.91 -17.29
CA ASN A 153 -23.20 -21.11 -16.25
C ASN A 153 -23.05 -21.84 -14.91
N GLY A 154 -22.37 -22.99 -14.90
CA GLY A 154 -22.24 -23.86 -13.71
C GLY A 154 -21.52 -23.23 -12.51
N TRP A 155 -21.05 -22.00 -12.64
CA TRP A 155 -20.36 -21.23 -11.61
C TRP A 155 -21.32 -20.35 -10.81
N ALA A 156 -22.49 -19.99 -11.33
CA ALA A 156 -23.40 -19.11 -10.59
C ALA A 156 -23.94 -19.73 -9.29
N LEU A 157 -24.21 -18.92 -8.27
CA LEU A 157 -24.94 -19.38 -7.06
C LEU A 157 -26.45 -19.39 -7.26
N LEU A 158 -26.96 -18.47 -8.09
CA LEU A 158 -28.35 -18.32 -8.47
C LEU A 158 -28.47 -18.33 -9.99
N HIS A 159 -29.40 -19.09 -10.53
CA HIS A 159 -29.63 -19.21 -11.96
C HIS A 159 -31.09 -18.97 -12.30
N TRP A 160 -31.33 -18.42 -13.49
CA TRP A 160 -32.66 -18.20 -14.05
C TRP A 160 -32.74 -18.70 -15.49
N ASP A 161 -33.92 -19.16 -15.93
CA ASP A 161 -34.24 -19.39 -17.34
C ASP A 161 -35.14 -18.31 -17.94
N ALA A 162 -35.46 -18.44 -19.24
CA ALA A 162 -36.30 -17.50 -19.97
C ALA A 162 -37.76 -17.44 -19.46
N ALA A 163 -38.22 -18.48 -18.78
CA ALA A 163 -39.55 -18.53 -18.18
C ALA A 163 -39.56 -17.98 -16.74
N GLY A 164 -38.39 -17.62 -16.19
CA GLY A 164 -38.25 -17.13 -14.83
C GLY A 164 -38.22 -18.24 -13.78
N HIS A 165 -37.95 -19.49 -14.15
CA HIS A 165 -37.67 -20.52 -13.14
C HIS A 165 -36.30 -20.28 -12.51
N ARG A 166 -36.25 -20.37 -11.17
CA ARG A 166 -35.02 -20.19 -10.39
C ARG A 166 -34.42 -21.54 -10.02
N MET A 167 -33.10 -21.63 -10.08
CA MET A 167 -32.31 -22.62 -9.36
C MET A 167 -31.29 -21.93 -8.47
N GLY A 168 -31.09 -22.40 -7.24
CA GLY A 168 -30.11 -21.82 -6.34
C GLY A 168 -29.45 -22.81 -5.39
N LEU A 169 -28.47 -22.28 -4.69
CA LEU A 169 -27.55 -23.04 -3.84
C LEU A 169 -28.24 -24.01 -2.86
N TYR A 170 -29.36 -23.59 -2.26
CA TYR A 170 -30.07 -24.34 -1.23
C TYR A 170 -31.16 -25.29 -1.74
N ASP A 171 -31.21 -25.55 -3.06
CA ASP A 171 -32.18 -26.49 -3.64
C ASP A 171 -31.81 -27.98 -3.41
N GLY A 172 -30.70 -28.25 -2.70
CA GLY A 172 -30.33 -29.58 -2.19
C GLY A 172 -29.34 -30.37 -3.06
N ASP A 173 -28.90 -29.85 -4.20
CA ASP A 173 -28.01 -30.53 -5.15
C ASP A 173 -26.70 -29.80 -5.44
N ASP A 174 -26.39 -28.74 -4.68
CA ASP A 174 -25.17 -27.94 -4.84
C ASP A 174 -24.20 -28.14 -3.67
N LEU A 175 -22.99 -28.62 -3.97
CA LEU A 175 -21.97 -28.94 -2.97
C LEU A 175 -21.51 -27.71 -2.17
N ARG A 176 -21.63 -26.51 -2.76
CA ARG A 176 -21.11 -25.27 -2.19
C ARG A 176 -21.97 -24.78 -1.01
N ALA A 177 -23.19 -25.32 -0.84
CA ALA A 177 -24.15 -24.85 0.16
C ALA A 177 -23.58 -24.82 1.57
N GLY A 178 -22.87 -25.88 1.98
CA GLY A 178 -22.26 -25.96 3.31
C GLY A 178 -21.22 -24.87 3.55
N ALA A 179 -20.22 -24.79 2.67
CA ALA A 179 -19.15 -23.79 2.77
C ALA A 179 -19.69 -22.35 2.68
N TRP A 180 -20.60 -22.09 1.75
CA TRP A 180 -21.23 -20.77 1.60
C TRP A 180 -21.98 -20.35 2.86
N THR A 181 -22.81 -21.22 3.44
CA THR A 181 -23.50 -20.94 4.71
C THR A 181 -22.51 -20.58 5.81
N ARG A 182 -21.43 -21.36 5.97
CA ARG A 182 -20.39 -21.03 6.96
C ARG A 182 -19.78 -19.64 6.71
N LEU A 183 -19.56 -19.28 5.45
CA LEU A 183 -18.98 -17.99 5.08
C LEU A 183 -19.92 -16.83 5.41
N VAL A 184 -21.18 -16.89 5.00
CA VAL A 184 -22.12 -15.77 5.19
C VAL A 184 -22.68 -15.68 6.62
N GLU A 185 -22.62 -16.75 7.39
CA GLU A 185 -23.01 -16.78 8.81
C GLU A 185 -21.82 -16.59 9.75
N ALA A 186 -20.59 -16.47 9.24
CA ALA A 186 -19.42 -16.22 10.07
C ALA A 186 -19.54 -14.89 10.83
N THR A 187 -19.20 -14.92 12.12
CA THR A 187 -19.16 -13.70 12.93
C THR A 187 -17.86 -12.94 12.66
N GLY A 188 -17.96 -11.85 11.91
CA GLY A 188 -16.87 -10.90 11.68
C GLY A 188 -16.86 -9.71 12.64
N ARG A 189 -15.90 -8.80 12.47
CA ARG A 189 -15.96 -7.48 13.11
C ARG A 189 -17.21 -6.74 12.66
N SER A 190 -17.89 -6.10 13.60
CA SER A 190 -19.07 -5.30 13.33
C SER A 190 -18.95 -3.91 13.95
N GLY A 191 -19.70 -2.96 13.39
CA GLY A 191 -19.67 -1.57 13.83
C GLY A 191 -18.53 -0.76 13.21
N HIS A 192 -18.26 0.40 13.80
CA HIS A 192 -17.23 1.31 13.31
C HIS A 192 -15.83 0.75 13.60
N VAL A 193 -15.01 0.61 12.56
CA VAL A 193 -13.58 0.33 12.68
C VAL A 193 -12.86 1.67 12.91
N PRO A 194 -12.20 1.88 14.06
CA PRO A 194 -11.48 3.11 14.32
C PRO A 194 -10.41 3.34 13.24
N PRO A 195 -10.23 4.58 12.76
CA PRO A 195 -9.14 4.88 11.84
C PRO A 195 -7.79 4.66 12.53
N GLY A 196 -6.90 3.93 11.86
CA GLY A 196 -5.49 3.80 12.26
C GLY A 196 -4.66 4.99 11.78
N ALA A 197 -3.39 5.01 12.20
CA ALA A 197 -2.42 5.93 11.60
C ALA A 197 -2.22 5.60 10.12
N ASN A 198 -2.20 6.62 9.29
CA ASN A 198 -1.93 6.47 7.86
C ASN A 198 -0.43 6.45 7.63
N TRP A 199 0.02 5.56 6.75
CA TRP A 199 1.40 5.51 6.28
C TRP A 199 1.39 5.60 4.76
N SER A 200 2.15 6.52 4.20
CA SER A 200 2.10 6.78 2.76
C SER A 200 3.51 6.89 2.19
N MET A 201 3.78 6.12 1.15
CA MET A 201 5.05 6.17 0.42
C MET A 201 4.99 7.27 -0.64
N LEU A 202 6.02 8.10 -0.70
CA LEU A 202 6.26 9.01 -1.82
C LEU A 202 7.25 8.37 -2.78
N SER A 203 6.86 8.24 -4.05
CA SER A 203 7.68 7.62 -5.11
C SER A 203 7.84 8.55 -6.32
N PRO A 204 8.62 9.64 -6.21
CA PRO A 204 8.91 10.52 -7.33
C PRO A 204 9.92 9.89 -8.31
N ASP A 205 9.78 8.59 -8.61
CA ASP A 205 10.75 7.74 -9.32
C ASP A 205 10.93 8.18 -10.79
N HIS A 206 9.89 8.78 -11.39
CA HIS A 206 9.90 9.23 -12.79
C HIS A 206 9.38 10.66 -13.00
N THR A 207 8.56 11.18 -12.08
CA THR A 207 7.93 12.51 -12.17
C THR A 207 7.63 13.06 -10.78
N ASP A 208 6.95 14.19 -10.70
CA ASP A 208 6.40 14.74 -9.47
C ASP A 208 5.45 13.74 -8.78
N PHE A 209 5.61 13.57 -7.47
CA PHE A 209 4.72 12.81 -6.60
C PHE A 209 4.15 13.74 -5.50
N VAL A 210 3.29 14.68 -5.91
CA VAL A 210 2.64 15.61 -4.97
C VAL A 210 1.32 14.98 -4.53
N ALA A 211 1.24 14.43 -3.33
CA ALA A 211 0.02 13.81 -2.79
C ALA A 211 -0.88 14.80 -2.01
N SER A 212 -0.39 16.01 -1.72
CA SER A 212 -1.20 17.09 -1.13
C SER A 212 -2.12 17.74 -2.18
N ARG A 213 -3.42 17.88 -1.88
CA ARG A 213 -4.36 18.66 -2.73
C ARG A 213 -3.94 20.11 -2.75
N ARG A 214 -3.58 20.64 -1.57
CA ARG A 214 -3.16 22.03 -1.41
C ARG A 214 -1.94 22.34 -2.27
N MET A 215 -0.92 21.49 -2.27
CA MET A 215 0.28 21.72 -3.07
C MET A 215 0.05 21.52 -4.57
N ARG A 216 -0.86 20.63 -4.98
CA ARG A 216 -1.26 20.49 -6.40
C ARG A 216 -1.96 21.74 -6.95
N ALA A 217 -2.60 22.53 -6.09
CA ALA A 217 -3.29 23.76 -6.50
C ALA A 217 -2.35 24.96 -6.69
N LEU A 218 -1.05 24.80 -6.42
CA LEU A 218 -0.06 25.86 -6.53
C LEU A 218 0.77 25.74 -7.82
N PRO A 219 1.37 26.85 -8.30
CA PRO A 219 2.36 26.80 -9.37
C PRO A 219 3.57 25.92 -9.01
N ASP A 220 4.37 25.54 -10.02
CA ASP A 220 5.62 24.80 -9.82
C ASP A 220 6.55 25.57 -8.86
N TRP A 221 6.76 24.99 -7.67
CA TRP A 221 7.48 25.62 -6.59
C TRP A 221 8.99 25.33 -6.61
N ASP A 222 9.47 24.44 -7.49
CA ASP A 222 10.89 24.26 -7.79
C ASP A 222 11.13 23.82 -9.24
N SER A 223 11.09 24.80 -10.14
CA SER A 223 11.21 24.58 -11.58
C SER A 223 12.38 23.69 -11.98
N GLY A 224 12.09 22.65 -12.77
CA GLY A 224 13.06 21.68 -13.27
C GLY A 224 13.52 20.63 -12.25
N ALA A 225 12.93 20.59 -11.05
CA ALA A 225 13.09 19.51 -10.09
C ALA A 225 11.81 18.66 -10.03
N ARG A 226 11.99 17.38 -9.71
CA ARG A 226 10.88 16.50 -9.33
C ARG A 226 10.52 16.77 -7.88
N LYS A 227 9.23 16.91 -7.61
CA LYS A 227 8.67 17.35 -6.33
C LYS A 227 7.89 16.22 -5.68
N ALA A 228 8.10 16.01 -4.39
CA ALA A 228 7.35 15.05 -3.60
C ALA A 228 6.74 15.77 -2.39
N ALA A 229 5.46 15.54 -2.12
CA ALA A 229 4.77 16.13 -0.98
C ALA A 229 3.77 15.14 -0.37
N CYS A 230 3.73 15.07 0.95
CA CYS A 230 2.82 14.22 1.71
C CYS A 230 1.35 14.56 1.43
N PRO A 231 0.42 13.61 1.58
CA PRO A 231 -1.00 13.90 1.68
C PRO A 231 -1.30 14.99 2.71
N ASP A 232 -2.36 15.77 2.47
CA ASP A 232 -2.79 16.78 3.46
C ASP A 232 -3.14 16.10 4.79
N GLY A 233 -2.60 16.63 5.89
CA GLY A 233 -2.75 16.04 7.24
C GLY A 233 -1.63 15.09 7.65
N GLN A 234 -0.71 14.73 6.75
CA GLN A 234 0.49 13.95 7.11
C GLN A 234 1.76 14.81 7.10
N ARG A 235 2.79 14.34 7.80
CA ARG A 235 4.15 14.91 7.80
C ARG A 235 5.16 13.93 7.22
N LEU A 236 6.25 14.45 6.66
CA LEU A 236 7.37 13.62 6.23
C LEU A 236 8.07 13.08 7.49
N LEU A 237 8.21 11.77 7.58
CA LEU A 237 8.91 11.08 8.68
C LEU A 237 10.17 10.36 8.22
N GLY A 238 10.24 9.95 6.96
CA GLY A 238 11.38 9.20 6.46
C GLY A 238 11.78 9.57 5.05
N LEU A 239 13.07 9.35 4.76
CA LEU A 239 13.68 9.52 3.44
C LEU A 239 14.65 8.38 3.17
N SER A 240 14.73 8.01 1.90
CA SER A 240 15.78 7.12 1.40
C SER A 240 17.04 7.90 1.04
N HIS A 241 18.22 7.33 1.29
CA HIS A 241 19.50 7.88 0.83
C HIS A 241 19.53 7.93 -0.70
N THR A 242 19.19 6.83 -1.37
CA THR A 242 19.10 6.75 -2.84
C THR A 242 17.70 6.30 -3.25
N GLY A 243 17.33 6.50 -4.51
CA GLY A 243 15.98 6.16 -5.01
C GLY A 243 14.94 7.27 -4.86
N ASN A 244 15.23 8.33 -4.08
CA ASN A 244 14.38 9.52 -3.88
C ASN A 244 13.01 9.26 -3.24
N ARG A 245 12.82 8.14 -2.54
CA ARG A 245 11.54 7.80 -1.92
C ARG A 245 11.43 8.40 -0.52
N GLY A 246 10.19 8.67 -0.12
CA GLY A 246 9.86 9.26 1.17
C GLY A 246 8.76 8.47 1.88
N LEU A 247 8.63 8.70 3.18
CA LEU A 247 7.58 8.14 4.02
C LEU A 247 6.87 9.27 4.75
N CYS A 248 5.54 9.29 4.63
CA CYS A 248 4.66 10.22 5.30
C CYS A 248 3.78 9.48 6.30
N SER A 249 3.43 10.16 7.39
CA SER A 249 2.44 9.65 8.33
C SER A 249 1.81 10.77 9.16
N ASP A 250 0.65 10.46 9.73
CA ASP A 250 -0.04 11.25 10.77
C ASP A 250 0.07 10.58 12.16
N VAL A 251 0.91 9.54 12.31
CA VAL A 251 1.09 8.80 13.56
C VAL A 251 1.36 9.75 14.74
N ILE A 252 0.67 9.50 15.86
CA ILE A 252 0.63 10.29 17.11
C ILE A 252 0.06 11.72 16.98
N ALA A 253 0.59 12.54 16.08
CA ALA A 253 0.23 13.96 15.98
C ALA A 253 -1.12 14.23 15.29
N GLY A 254 -1.60 13.32 14.45
CA GLY A 254 -2.68 13.62 13.51
C GLY A 254 -2.29 14.75 12.54
N PRO A 255 -3.28 15.52 12.04
CA PRO A 255 -3.05 16.68 11.17
C PRO A 255 -2.28 17.82 11.85
N LEU A 256 -0.96 17.83 11.68
CA LEU A 256 -0.08 18.83 12.29
C LEU A 256 -0.15 20.21 11.61
N GLY A 257 -0.45 20.25 10.31
CA GLY A 257 -0.46 21.47 9.50
C GLY A 257 -1.62 22.41 9.82
N ASP A 258 -1.34 23.71 9.88
CA ASP A 258 -2.36 24.75 9.94
C ASP A 258 -3.08 24.82 8.57
N PRO A 259 -4.40 24.55 8.49
CA PRO A 259 -5.14 24.60 7.22
C PRO A 259 -5.08 25.97 6.53
N SER A 260 -4.95 27.04 7.32
CA SER A 260 -4.79 28.42 6.87
C SER A 260 -3.33 28.88 6.78
N GLY A 261 -2.40 28.07 7.26
CA GLY A 261 -0.98 28.37 7.31
C GLY A 261 -0.33 28.47 5.94
N GLY A 262 0.89 28.98 5.85
CA GLY A 262 1.67 29.05 4.61
C GLY A 262 2.47 27.78 4.30
N HIS A 263 3.26 27.83 3.24
CA HIS A 263 4.34 26.89 2.98
C HIS A 263 5.61 27.68 2.65
N GLU A 264 6.77 27.07 2.83
CA GLU A 264 8.06 27.65 2.48
C GLU A 264 8.95 26.62 1.80
N VAL A 265 9.63 27.02 0.73
CA VAL A 265 10.61 26.19 0.03
C VAL A 265 12.02 26.59 0.44
N VAL A 266 12.71 25.70 1.15
CA VAL A 266 14.06 25.94 1.68
C VAL A 266 15.12 25.34 0.76
N ARG A 267 16.04 26.19 0.29
CA ARG A 267 17.10 25.86 -0.69
C ARG A 267 18.52 26.05 -0.13
N GLY A 268 18.64 26.39 1.14
CA GLY A 268 19.90 26.61 1.81
C GLY A 268 19.70 26.87 3.30
N GLU A 269 20.79 27.15 3.99
CA GLU A 269 20.92 27.08 5.46
C GLU A 269 20.40 28.31 6.20
N ARG A 270 19.50 29.09 5.59
CA ARG A 270 19.04 30.38 6.15
C ARG A 270 18.32 30.26 7.50
N HIS A 271 17.82 29.06 7.82
CA HIS A 271 17.09 28.77 9.07
C HIS A 271 17.92 27.98 10.07
N VAL A 272 19.19 27.71 9.75
CA VAL A 272 20.13 27.10 10.70
C VAL A 272 20.61 28.20 11.65
N THR A 273 20.26 28.08 12.92
CA THR A 273 20.68 29.05 13.93
C THR A 273 22.20 29.04 14.07
N PRO A 274 22.86 30.21 14.12
CA PRO A 274 24.30 30.26 14.38
C PRO A 274 24.68 29.47 15.64
N GLY A 275 25.63 28.54 15.50
CA GLY A 275 26.08 27.66 16.59
C GLY A 275 25.22 26.40 16.81
N ALA A 276 24.18 26.18 16.00
CA ALA A 276 23.31 25.00 16.04
C ALA A 276 23.48 24.11 14.79
N ASP A 277 24.73 23.96 14.32
CA ASP A 277 25.11 22.99 13.28
C ASP A 277 24.78 21.57 13.76
N TRP A 278 23.81 20.93 13.08
CA TRP A 278 23.31 19.60 13.45
C TRP A 278 23.83 18.50 12.51
N ALA A 279 24.46 18.87 11.40
CA ALA A 279 25.06 17.99 10.42
C ALA A 279 26.40 18.56 9.91
N SER A 280 27.39 18.59 10.79
CA SER A 280 28.64 19.30 10.51
C SER A 280 29.35 18.84 9.23
N GLY A 281 29.63 19.81 8.36
CA GLY A 281 30.28 19.61 7.06
C GLY A 281 29.34 19.14 5.95
N TYR A 282 28.03 19.26 6.14
CA TYR A 282 26.96 19.05 5.16
C TYR A 282 26.22 20.35 4.90
N THR A 283 25.36 20.36 3.87
CA THR A 283 24.41 21.43 3.63
C THR A 283 23.07 21.08 4.28
N GLU A 284 22.53 22.00 5.08
CA GLU A 284 21.34 21.80 5.90
C GLU A 284 20.12 22.58 5.38
N LEU A 285 19.12 21.86 4.88
CA LEU A 285 17.82 22.42 4.50
C LEU A 285 16.86 22.33 5.69
N GLN A 286 16.94 23.29 6.61
CA GLN A 286 16.11 23.34 7.82
C GLN A 286 14.84 24.18 7.62
N CYS A 287 13.71 23.68 8.12
CA CYS A 287 12.47 24.45 8.18
C CYS A 287 12.56 25.60 9.20
N PRO A 288 11.84 26.72 8.97
CA PRO A 288 11.69 27.75 9.99
C PRO A 288 11.04 27.19 11.26
N ASP A 289 11.23 27.88 12.39
CA ASP A 289 10.50 27.54 13.61
C ASP A 289 8.98 27.61 13.38
N GLY A 290 8.25 26.72 14.04
CA GLY A 290 6.81 26.54 13.82
C GLY A 290 6.44 25.88 12.48
N HIS A 291 7.41 25.30 11.76
CA HIS A 291 7.19 24.52 10.54
C HIS A 291 7.79 23.12 10.66
N PHE A 292 7.28 22.21 9.83
CA PHE A 292 7.78 20.85 9.69
C PHE A 292 7.92 20.48 8.21
N LEU A 293 8.72 19.47 7.91
CA LEU A 293 8.86 18.95 6.55
C LEU A 293 7.59 18.22 6.13
N SER A 294 7.01 18.67 5.02
CA SER A 294 5.87 18.02 4.35
C SER A 294 6.28 17.46 2.98
N GLY A 295 7.48 17.77 2.50
CA GLY A 295 7.97 17.29 1.22
C GLY A 295 9.39 17.73 0.89
N TYR A 296 9.82 17.44 -0.32
CA TYR A 296 11.15 17.72 -0.84
C TYR A 296 11.15 17.72 -2.37
N SER A 297 12.24 18.19 -2.96
CA SER A 297 12.44 18.14 -4.40
C SER A 297 13.85 17.70 -4.76
N VAL A 298 14.00 17.06 -5.92
CA VAL A 298 15.24 16.47 -6.40
C VAL A 298 15.50 16.77 -7.89
N ARG A 299 16.78 16.92 -8.25
CA ARG A 299 17.25 17.00 -9.65
C ARG A 299 18.05 15.75 -9.95
N GLY A 300 17.44 14.80 -10.67
CA GLY A 300 17.95 13.44 -10.69
C GLY A 300 17.83 12.81 -9.30
N GLY A 301 18.96 12.48 -8.67
CA GLY A 301 19.04 12.03 -7.28
C GLY A 301 19.48 13.11 -6.27
N ALA A 302 19.88 14.29 -6.75
CA ALA A 302 20.41 15.35 -5.91
C ALA A 302 19.28 16.13 -5.23
N VAL A 303 19.38 16.33 -3.91
CA VAL A 303 18.47 17.19 -3.14
C VAL A 303 18.52 18.62 -3.70
N SER A 304 17.34 19.20 -3.95
CA SER A 304 17.18 20.55 -4.50
C SER A 304 16.58 21.51 -3.48
N ALA A 305 15.48 21.10 -2.83
CA ALA A 305 14.83 21.91 -1.80
C ALA A 305 14.02 21.06 -0.82
N ALA A 306 13.85 21.56 0.40
CA ALA A 306 12.88 21.08 1.38
C ALA A 306 11.57 21.87 1.27
N LEU A 307 10.43 21.18 1.39
CA LEU A 307 9.11 21.81 1.47
C LEU A 307 8.63 21.79 2.92
N CYS A 308 8.51 22.98 3.49
CA CYS A 308 8.10 23.20 4.88
C CYS A 308 6.67 23.71 4.93
N VAL A 309 5.86 23.18 5.83
CA VAL A 309 4.48 23.63 6.07
C VAL A 309 4.36 24.13 7.50
N ARG A 310 3.59 25.21 7.67
CA ARG A 310 3.35 25.80 8.99
C ARG A 310 2.53 24.84 9.85
N ALA A 311 3.01 24.55 11.05
CA ALA A 311 2.27 23.80 12.04
C ALA A 311 1.13 24.63 12.64
N SER A 312 0.06 23.96 13.06
CA SER A 312 -0.96 24.54 13.91
C SER A 312 -0.34 25.09 15.19
N HIS A 313 -0.95 26.14 15.77
CA HIS A 313 -0.42 26.77 16.97
C HIS A 313 -0.24 25.74 18.10
N GLY A 314 0.97 25.68 18.66
CA GLY A 314 1.33 24.71 19.70
C GLY A 314 1.66 23.30 19.19
N GLY A 315 1.50 23.00 17.90
CA GLY A 315 1.80 21.67 17.36
C GLY A 315 3.29 21.35 17.22
N THR A 316 4.14 22.38 17.13
CA THR A 316 5.61 22.24 17.12
C THR A 316 6.23 23.33 17.98
N THR A 317 6.79 22.94 19.13
CA THR A 317 7.36 23.84 20.14
C THR A 317 8.82 23.51 20.44
N ALA A 318 9.28 22.31 20.11
CA ALA A 318 10.67 21.90 20.25
C ALA A 318 11.61 22.75 19.37
N THR A 319 12.64 23.31 20.00
CA THR A 319 13.69 24.12 19.36
C THR A 319 14.98 23.33 19.11
N SER A 320 15.08 22.11 19.65
CA SER A 320 16.22 21.21 19.51
C SER A 320 15.75 19.82 19.09
N GLY A 321 16.67 19.03 18.53
CA GLY A 321 16.38 17.70 18.00
C GLY A 321 17.64 16.87 17.86
N ARG A 322 17.48 15.69 17.28
CA ARG A 322 18.57 14.74 16.99
C ARG A 322 18.76 14.58 15.49
N THR A 323 19.99 14.25 15.11
CA THR A 323 20.33 13.95 13.72
C THR A 323 20.27 12.44 13.47
N VAL A 324 19.51 12.07 12.46
CA VAL A 324 19.34 10.69 12.00
C VAL A 324 20.17 10.50 10.73
N TRP A 325 21.36 9.92 10.87
CA TRP A 325 22.25 9.58 9.77
C TRP A 325 21.84 8.27 9.12
N PHE A 326 21.75 8.23 7.79
CA PHE A 326 21.37 7.05 7.01
C PHE A 326 22.13 6.92 5.67
N ASP A 327 23.28 7.60 5.57
CA ASP A 327 24.18 7.54 4.42
C ASP A 327 24.90 6.19 4.27
N ARG A 328 25.07 5.45 5.36
CA ARG A 328 25.83 4.18 5.41
C ARG A 328 25.01 2.94 5.77
N SER A 329 23.82 3.12 6.33
CA SER A 329 22.91 2.05 6.72
C SER A 329 21.53 2.63 7.04
N ASP A 330 20.52 1.76 7.20
CA ASP A 330 19.25 2.17 7.77
C ASP A 330 19.43 2.75 9.19
N ASN A 331 18.66 3.79 9.50
CA ASN A 331 18.52 4.36 10.83
C ASN A 331 17.08 4.79 11.05
N ARG A 332 16.28 3.85 11.57
CA ARG A 332 14.81 3.99 11.66
C ARG A 332 14.25 3.64 13.04
N GLY A 333 15.12 3.47 14.04
CA GLY A 333 14.77 2.90 15.34
C GLY A 333 14.71 1.36 15.32
N ALA A 334 14.42 0.78 16.49
CA ALA A 334 14.45 -0.68 16.68
C ALA A 334 13.20 -1.41 16.13
N LEU A 335 12.06 -0.72 16.07
CA LEU A 335 10.78 -1.25 15.59
C LEU A 335 10.14 -0.26 14.60
N PRO A 336 10.75 -0.05 13.42
CA PRO A 336 10.25 0.94 12.48
C PRO A 336 8.89 0.54 11.90
N LYS A 337 7.94 1.47 12.04
CA LYS A 337 6.69 1.46 11.28
C LYS A 337 6.89 2.06 9.88
N GLY A 338 5.85 2.00 9.06
CA GLY A 338 5.83 2.48 7.69
C GLY A 338 6.35 1.50 6.65
N GLY A 339 6.91 0.35 7.03
CA GLY A 339 7.35 -0.71 6.09
C GLY A 339 8.63 -0.37 5.31
N ASP A 340 8.99 -1.18 4.32
CA ASP A 340 10.17 -0.93 3.48
C ASP A 340 9.84 -0.01 2.30
N PHE A 341 9.60 1.27 2.61
CA PHE A 341 9.17 2.30 1.65
C PHE A 341 10.22 2.65 0.58
N ALA A 342 11.43 2.13 0.70
CA ALA A 342 12.51 2.30 -0.26
C ALA A 342 13.36 1.03 -0.33
N HIS A 343 12.77 0.00 -0.94
CA HIS A 343 13.39 -1.31 -1.06
C HIS A 343 14.78 -1.23 -1.71
N GLY A 344 15.77 -1.87 -1.09
CA GLY A 344 17.17 -1.86 -1.55
C GLY A 344 17.97 -0.59 -1.24
N HIS A 345 17.37 0.43 -0.62
CA HIS A 345 18.03 1.70 -0.29
C HIS A 345 18.13 1.93 1.21
N HIS A 346 19.17 2.63 1.69
CA HIS A 346 19.25 3.03 3.10
C HIS A 346 18.17 4.06 3.43
N LYS A 347 17.60 4.00 4.62
CA LYS A 347 16.47 4.83 5.05
C LYS A 347 16.74 5.48 6.41
N GLY A 348 16.52 6.79 6.48
CA GLY A 348 16.41 7.52 7.74
C GLY A 348 14.96 7.74 8.11
N GLN A 349 14.63 7.63 9.39
CA GLN A 349 13.27 7.88 9.87
C GLN A 349 13.29 8.52 11.26
N CYS A 350 12.53 9.60 11.43
CA CYS A 350 12.21 10.16 12.73
C CYS A 350 11.26 9.21 13.50
N ALA A 351 11.26 9.29 14.82
CA ALA A 351 10.37 8.48 15.65
C ALA A 351 8.90 8.91 15.45
N ASP A 352 7.96 8.05 15.88
CA ASP A 352 6.53 8.30 15.75
C ASP A 352 6.09 9.58 16.49
N ASP A 353 6.78 9.94 17.57
CA ASP A 353 6.59 11.11 18.43
C ASP A 353 7.52 12.28 18.04
N GLU A 354 8.06 12.26 16.82
CA GLU A 354 8.89 13.33 16.27
C GLU A 354 8.33 13.85 14.94
N TYR A 355 8.83 15.01 14.51
CA TYR A 355 8.68 15.52 13.15
C TYR A 355 10.06 15.77 12.52
N ALA A 356 10.14 15.56 11.21
CA ALA A 356 11.33 15.94 10.46
C ALA A 356 11.34 17.46 10.26
N ALA A 357 12.40 18.12 10.72
CA ALA A 357 12.59 19.57 10.68
C ALA A 357 13.66 19.99 9.66
N GLY A 358 14.44 19.06 9.11
CA GLY A 358 15.45 19.38 8.11
C GLY A 358 16.05 18.17 7.39
N ILE A 359 16.69 18.43 6.26
CA ILE A 359 17.39 17.44 5.42
C ILE A 359 18.85 17.90 5.27
N ALA A 360 19.81 17.00 5.51
CA ALA A 360 21.22 17.25 5.25
C ALA A 360 21.68 16.45 4.04
N TYR A 361 22.53 17.05 3.20
CA TYR A 361 23.22 16.39 2.09
C TYR A 361 24.61 16.98 1.89
N THR A 362 25.54 16.24 1.31
CA THR A 362 26.88 16.79 1.02
C THR A 362 27.13 17.09 -0.45
N GLY A 363 27.75 18.25 -0.73
CA GLY A 363 28.21 18.66 -2.05
C GLY A 363 29.67 18.31 -2.37
N ARG A 364 30.34 17.53 -1.50
CA ARG A 364 31.76 17.16 -1.65
C ARG A 364 32.01 16.46 -2.99
N ILE A 365 33.25 16.56 -3.48
CA ILE A 365 33.68 15.90 -4.73
C ILE A 365 33.37 14.41 -4.65
N GLY A 366 32.68 13.88 -5.68
CA GLY A 366 32.25 12.49 -5.74
C GLY A 366 30.88 12.20 -5.10
N SER A 367 30.27 13.17 -4.42
CA SER A 367 28.92 13.01 -3.86
C SER A 367 27.83 13.11 -4.95
N SER A 368 26.80 12.28 -4.81
CA SER A 368 25.57 12.39 -5.60
C SER A 368 24.59 13.44 -5.05
N ARG A 369 24.95 14.14 -3.96
CA ARG A 369 24.12 15.14 -3.25
C ARG A 369 22.76 14.58 -2.81
N THR A 370 22.74 13.29 -2.52
CA THR A 370 21.60 12.56 -1.95
C THR A 370 21.37 12.93 -0.49
N PRO A 371 20.17 12.70 0.08
CA PRO A 371 19.93 12.87 1.51
C PRO A 371 20.86 11.96 2.34
N ASP A 372 21.59 12.55 3.29
CA ASP A 372 22.52 11.84 4.17
C ASP A 372 22.00 11.77 5.62
N ALA A 373 21.24 12.79 6.04
CA ALA A 373 20.61 12.81 7.36
C ALA A 373 19.28 13.58 7.41
N LEU A 374 18.47 13.25 8.41
CA LEU A 374 17.27 13.99 8.82
C LEU A 374 17.50 14.65 10.17
N TYR A 375 17.00 15.87 10.34
CA TYR A 375 16.90 16.50 11.66
C TYR A 375 15.52 16.24 12.24
N CYS A 376 15.46 15.49 13.34
CA CYS A 376 14.22 15.08 13.97
C CYS A 376 14.03 15.82 15.29
N ARG A 377 12.88 16.48 15.45
CA ARG A 377 12.51 17.20 16.67
C ARG A 377 11.29 16.53 17.33
N PRO A 378 11.22 16.45 18.66
CA PRO A 378 10.07 15.87 19.35
C PRO A 378 8.79 16.68 19.09
N LEU A 379 7.68 15.96 19.07
CA LEU A 379 6.34 16.49 19.24
C LEU A 379 6.09 16.61 20.76
N ASP A 380 5.42 17.67 21.19
CA ASP A 380 5.06 17.90 22.59
C ASP A 380 3.66 17.38 22.93
#